data_AF-A0A7X7NYZ3-F1
#
_entry.id   AF-A0A7X7NYZ3-F1
#
_cell.length_a   1.000
_cell.length_b   1.000
_cell.length_c   1.000
_cell.angle_alpha   90.00
_cell.angle_beta   90.00
_cell.angle_gamma   90.00
#
_symmetry.space_group_name_H-M   'P 1'
#
loop_
_entity.id
_entity.type
_entity.pdbx_description
1 polymer ?
#
loop_
_entity_poly.entity_id
_entity_poly.type
_entity_poly.pdbx_seq_one_letter_code
_entity_poly.pdbx_strand_id
1 'polypeptide(L)'
;MQRKNARALIVLVVLILTLLVTASAGAVEVRSGETVIVPEGNVKGPLFISGNNITINADVNGDIFAVGQLITINGRVDGDIIAGANTLKVDGVVLGDIRAAAIFMEINGQVEGSVTGAAQTIELGKVTVGREVMLFGSEVDVSGTILGDALGSANQYSINGPVNGNVRIWDVGELVIGPSAVVGGNVTYRSANQARIDPAAQTGAVTRLTPQVKKTEQPQEGIPWIGFLIFYIMGVVVWGAFYLLFPRLLPQPG
;
A
#
# COMPACT_ATOMS: atom_id res chain seq x y z
N MET A 1 27.65 -19.38 -27.13
CA MET A 1 28.13 -19.90 -25.83
C MET A 1 27.57 -19.19 -24.58
N GLN A 2 26.82 -18.06 -24.70
CA GLN A 2 26.41 -17.23 -23.55
C GLN A 2 25.16 -17.67 -22.75
N ARG A 3 24.30 -18.57 -23.26
CA ARG A 3 23.04 -18.95 -22.58
C ARG A 3 23.19 -19.93 -21.40
N LYS A 4 24.30 -20.67 -21.32
CA LYS A 4 24.57 -21.59 -20.19
C LYS A 4 24.89 -20.83 -18.89
N ASN A 5 25.47 -19.64 -19.01
CA ASN A 5 25.93 -18.86 -17.86
C ASN A 5 24.78 -18.13 -17.18
N ALA A 6 23.73 -17.74 -17.91
CA ALA A 6 22.54 -17.09 -17.34
C ALA A 6 21.74 -18.03 -16.41
N ARG A 7 21.64 -19.32 -16.76
CA ARG A 7 20.98 -20.32 -15.91
C ARG A 7 21.78 -20.60 -14.64
N ALA A 8 23.10 -20.69 -14.76
CA ALA A 8 23.99 -20.82 -13.60
C ALA A 8 23.95 -19.56 -12.72
N LEU A 9 23.85 -18.36 -13.32
CA LEU A 9 23.72 -17.10 -12.59
C LEU A 9 22.38 -17.00 -11.84
N ILE A 10 21.28 -17.42 -12.47
CA ILE A 10 19.95 -17.45 -11.83
C ILE A 10 19.93 -18.47 -10.69
N VAL A 11 20.48 -19.67 -10.90
CA VAL A 11 20.58 -20.68 -9.83
C VAL A 11 21.47 -20.17 -8.70
N LEU A 12 22.59 -19.49 -9.00
CA LEU A 12 23.49 -18.91 -8.01
C LEU A 12 22.82 -17.76 -7.25
N VAL A 13 22.06 -16.89 -7.94
CA VAL A 13 21.30 -15.80 -7.31
C VAL A 13 20.18 -16.34 -6.43
N VAL A 14 19.46 -17.39 -6.87
CA VAL A 14 18.46 -18.09 -6.05
C VAL A 14 19.12 -18.78 -4.86
N LEU A 15 20.28 -19.42 -5.03
CA LEU A 15 21.01 -20.04 -3.93
C LEU A 15 21.50 -19.00 -2.90
N ILE A 16 22.06 -17.87 -3.38
CA ILE A 16 22.50 -16.75 -2.55
C ILE A 16 21.30 -16.14 -1.81
N LEU A 17 20.16 -15.96 -2.47
CA LEU A 17 18.92 -15.50 -1.84
C LEU A 17 18.42 -16.48 -0.77
N THR A 18 18.53 -17.80 -0.98
CA THR A 18 18.17 -18.79 0.05
C THR A 18 19.16 -18.84 1.21
N LEU A 19 20.44 -18.54 0.97
CA LEU A 19 21.50 -18.46 1.99
C LEU A 19 21.47 -17.16 2.80
N LEU A 20 20.85 -16.10 2.27
CA LEU A 20 20.61 -14.83 2.97
C LEU A 20 19.44 -14.88 3.97
N VAL A 21 18.64 -15.95 3.97
CA VAL A 21 17.51 -16.12 4.92
C VAL A 21 17.99 -16.65 6.29
N THR A 22 19.24 -17.10 6.43
CA THR A 22 19.78 -17.59 7.70
C THR A 22 20.65 -16.56 8.42
N ALA A 23 20.06 -15.41 8.80
CA ALA A 23 20.71 -14.49 9.74
C ALA A 23 19.73 -13.52 10.42
N SER A 24 19.04 -14.00 11.47
CA SER A 24 18.85 -13.31 12.76
C SER A 24 17.88 -14.15 13.59
N ALA A 25 18.41 -14.90 14.56
CA ALA A 25 17.59 -15.52 15.61
C ALA A 25 17.19 -14.48 16.68
N GLY A 26 16.72 -13.32 16.24
CA GLY A 26 15.87 -12.43 17.03
C GLY A 26 14.42 -12.93 16.93
N ALA A 27 13.59 -12.63 17.92
CA ALA A 27 12.20 -13.06 17.95
C ALA A 27 11.43 -12.51 16.72
N VAL A 28 11.31 -13.32 15.67
CA VAL A 28 10.41 -13.06 14.55
C VAL A 28 9.15 -13.85 14.83
N GLU A 29 8.03 -13.15 14.95
CA GLU A 29 6.74 -13.78 15.18
C GLU A 29 5.96 -13.89 13.87
N VAL A 30 5.61 -15.12 13.49
CA VAL A 30 4.83 -15.42 12.27
C VAL A 30 3.48 -16.01 12.68
N ARG A 31 2.38 -15.42 12.21
CA ARG A 31 1.02 -15.92 12.46
C ARG A 31 0.20 -16.03 11.17
N SER A 32 -0.55 -17.12 11.01
CA SER A 32 -1.41 -17.38 9.84
C SER A 32 -2.71 -18.11 10.19
N GLY A 33 -3.84 -17.74 9.60
CA GLY A 33 -5.13 -18.43 9.79
C GLY A 33 -6.33 -17.69 9.19
N GLU A 34 -7.54 -18.26 9.29
CA GLU A 34 -8.77 -17.57 8.86
C GLU A 34 -9.07 -16.36 9.74
N THR A 35 -8.97 -16.52 11.06
CA THR A 35 -9.00 -15.41 12.03
C THR A 35 -7.76 -15.50 12.91
N VAL A 36 -7.02 -14.39 13.02
CA VAL A 36 -5.80 -14.29 13.80
C VAL A 36 -5.94 -13.13 14.78
N ILE A 37 -5.94 -13.44 16.07
CA ILE A 37 -5.99 -12.44 17.14
C ILE A 37 -4.65 -12.46 17.87
N VAL A 38 -3.99 -11.30 17.90
CA VAL A 38 -2.85 -11.04 18.78
C VAL A 38 -3.43 -10.35 20.02
N PRO A 39 -3.59 -11.06 21.15
CA PRO A 39 -4.20 -10.51 22.36
C PRO A 39 -3.35 -9.38 22.94
N GLU A 40 -3.90 -8.62 23.88
CA GLU A 40 -3.15 -7.60 24.61
C GLU A 40 -1.86 -8.17 25.24
N GLY A 41 -0.81 -7.35 25.25
CA GLY A 41 0.52 -7.76 25.67
C GLY A 41 1.59 -7.00 24.90
N ASN A 42 2.82 -7.52 24.92
CA ASN A 42 3.94 -6.97 24.16
C ASN A 42 4.49 -8.04 23.21
N VAL A 43 4.60 -7.71 21.94
CA VAL A 43 5.28 -8.49 20.91
C VAL A 43 6.65 -7.86 20.67
N LYS A 44 7.71 -8.64 20.84
CA LYS A 44 9.09 -8.16 20.62
C LYS A 44 9.53 -8.45 19.20
N GLY A 45 10.10 -7.45 18.53
CA GLY A 45 10.62 -7.59 17.17
C GLY A 45 9.54 -7.42 16.11
N PRO A 46 9.89 -7.66 14.84
CA PRO A 46 8.94 -7.51 13.74
C PRO A 46 7.87 -8.61 13.78
N LEU A 47 6.62 -8.21 13.56
CA LEU A 47 5.46 -9.08 13.48
C LEU A 47 5.06 -9.30 12.03
N PHE A 48 5.15 -10.54 11.56
CA PHE A 48 4.69 -10.95 10.24
C PHE A 48 3.39 -11.73 10.39
N ILE A 49 2.31 -11.22 9.79
CA ILE A 49 0.98 -11.77 10.01
C ILE A 49 0.16 -11.82 8.73
N SER A 50 -0.51 -12.94 8.51
CA SER A 50 -1.45 -13.09 7.40
C SER A 50 -2.71 -13.81 7.82
N GLY A 51 -3.83 -13.51 7.17
CA GLY A 51 -5.11 -14.15 7.48
C GLY A 51 -6.31 -13.36 6.97
N ASN A 52 -7.51 -13.93 7.01
CA ASN A 52 -8.68 -13.20 6.52
C ASN A 52 -9.05 -12.08 7.49
N ASN A 53 -9.19 -12.38 8.78
CA ASN A 53 -9.49 -11.40 9.82
C ASN A 53 -8.33 -11.31 10.83
N ILE A 54 -7.64 -10.18 10.87
CA ILE A 54 -6.51 -9.93 11.75
C ILE A 54 -6.89 -8.85 12.77
N THR A 55 -6.69 -9.13 14.05
CA THR A 55 -6.84 -8.13 15.13
C THR A 55 -5.58 -8.13 15.99
N ILE A 56 -4.92 -6.99 16.10
CA ILE A 56 -3.67 -6.83 16.85
C ILE A 56 -3.93 -5.87 18.02
N ASN A 57 -4.12 -6.45 19.21
CA ASN A 57 -4.33 -5.70 20.46
C ASN A 57 -3.03 -5.51 21.26
N ALA A 58 -1.97 -6.27 20.95
CA ALA A 58 -0.68 -6.12 21.59
C ALA A 58 0.06 -4.87 21.10
N ASP A 59 0.87 -4.30 21.99
CA ASP A 59 1.93 -3.37 21.60
C ASP A 59 3.05 -4.14 20.89
N VAL A 60 3.52 -3.64 19.76
CA VAL A 60 4.57 -4.25 18.93
C VAL A 60 5.83 -3.40 19.02
N ASN A 61 6.87 -3.93 19.67
CA ASN A 61 8.19 -3.31 19.76
C ASN A 61 9.01 -3.63 18.49
N GLY A 62 8.53 -3.15 17.34
CA GLY A 62 9.09 -3.41 16.02
C GLY A 62 8.11 -3.02 14.91
N ASP A 63 8.38 -3.53 13.70
CA ASP A 63 7.54 -3.29 12.52
C ASP A 63 6.42 -4.33 12.40
N ILE A 64 5.32 -3.96 11.75
CA ILE A 64 4.23 -4.87 11.37
C ILE A 64 4.22 -5.06 9.85
N PHE A 65 4.25 -6.32 9.42
CA PHE A 65 4.01 -6.72 8.04
C PHE A 65 2.73 -7.56 7.99
N ALA A 66 1.64 -6.99 7.49
CA ALA A 66 0.32 -7.61 7.58
C ALA A 66 -0.38 -7.73 6.21
N VAL A 67 -0.93 -8.90 5.90
CA VAL A 67 -1.76 -9.08 4.70
C VAL A 67 -3.05 -9.82 5.06
N GLY A 68 -4.21 -9.26 4.73
CA GLY A 68 -5.48 -9.89 5.05
C GLY A 68 -6.68 -9.32 4.32
N GLN A 69 -7.89 -9.75 4.69
CA GLN A 69 -9.12 -9.11 4.19
C GLN A 69 -9.51 -7.94 5.10
N LEU A 70 -9.57 -8.20 6.41
CA LEU A 70 -9.81 -7.21 7.46
C LEU A 70 -8.61 -7.19 8.40
N ILE A 71 -8.02 -6.02 8.59
CA ILE A 71 -6.92 -5.81 9.54
C ILE A 71 -7.30 -4.67 10.48
N THR A 72 -7.29 -4.94 11.77
CA THR A 72 -7.45 -3.93 12.83
C THR A 72 -6.22 -3.92 13.73
N ILE A 73 -5.57 -2.76 13.87
CA ILE A 73 -4.38 -2.56 14.70
C ILE A 73 -4.74 -1.58 15.82
N ASN A 74 -4.92 -2.11 17.04
CA ASN A 74 -5.33 -1.36 18.22
C ASN A 74 -4.13 -1.00 19.12
N GLY A 75 -3.13 -1.88 19.20
CA GLY A 75 -1.94 -1.66 20.01
C GLY A 75 -0.95 -0.67 19.40
N ARG A 76 -0.03 -0.16 20.22
CA ARG A 76 1.05 0.72 19.78
C ARG A 76 2.05 -0.02 18.89
N VAL A 77 2.59 0.64 17.88
CA VAL A 77 3.65 0.12 17.01
C VAL A 77 4.86 1.04 17.12
N ASP A 78 5.97 0.53 17.65
CA ASP A 78 7.20 1.32 17.82
C ASP A 78 7.96 1.54 16.49
N GLY A 79 7.69 0.70 15.48
CA GLY A 79 8.27 0.79 14.14
C GLY A 79 7.26 1.18 13.06
N ASP A 80 7.48 0.63 11.86
CA ASP A 80 6.67 0.88 10.67
C ASP A 80 5.50 -0.11 10.53
N ILE A 81 4.43 0.31 9.84
CA ILE A 81 3.37 -0.59 9.37
C ILE A 81 3.44 -0.72 7.85
N ILE A 82 3.57 -1.94 7.37
CA ILE A 82 3.45 -2.29 5.95
C ILE A 82 2.29 -3.27 5.80
N ALA A 83 1.17 -2.79 5.23
CA ALA A 83 -0.07 -3.55 5.23
C ALA A 83 -0.81 -3.57 3.88
N GLY A 84 -1.40 -4.73 3.55
CA GLY A 84 -2.30 -4.90 2.41
C GLY A 84 -3.63 -5.52 2.86
N ALA A 85 -4.76 -4.85 2.64
CA ALA A 85 -6.07 -5.34 3.07
C ALA A 85 -7.22 -5.04 2.09
N ASN A 86 -8.41 -5.61 2.32
CA ASN A 86 -9.62 -4.96 1.79
C ASN A 86 -10.01 -3.80 2.70
N THR A 87 -10.04 -4.04 4.01
CA THR A 87 -10.29 -3.03 5.04
C THR A 87 -9.12 -3.00 6.01
N LEU A 88 -8.47 -1.85 6.13
CA LEU A 88 -7.42 -1.59 7.10
C LEU A 88 -7.89 -0.50 8.08
N LYS A 89 -7.84 -0.81 9.38
CA LYS A 89 -8.07 0.15 10.45
C LYS A 89 -6.86 0.22 11.38
N VAL A 90 -6.33 1.43 11.57
CA VAL A 90 -5.20 1.69 12.48
C VAL A 90 -5.67 2.65 13.57
N ASP A 91 -5.98 2.10 14.74
CA ASP A 91 -6.44 2.86 15.91
C ASP A 91 -5.29 3.15 16.90
N GLY A 92 -4.27 2.29 16.93
CA GLY A 92 -3.09 2.43 17.79
C GLY A 92 -2.08 3.49 17.33
N VAL A 93 -1.25 3.96 18.26
CA VAL A 93 -0.17 4.92 17.97
C VAL A 93 0.95 4.24 17.18
N VAL A 94 1.45 4.88 16.13
CA VAL A 94 2.56 4.40 15.29
C VAL A 94 3.71 5.41 15.37
N LEU A 95 4.89 4.97 15.80
CA LEU A 95 6.05 5.87 15.86
C LEU A 95 6.80 5.96 14.54
N GLY A 96 6.72 4.92 13.72
CA GLY A 96 7.30 4.90 12.39
C GLY A 96 6.36 5.45 11.32
N ASP A 97 6.57 4.97 10.10
CA ASP A 97 5.77 5.27 8.93
C ASP A 97 4.65 4.22 8.71
N ILE A 98 3.55 4.63 8.08
CA ILE A 98 2.54 3.71 7.54
C ILE A 98 2.68 3.66 6.02
N ARG A 99 2.84 2.46 5.47
CA ARG A 99 2.83 2.18 4.02
C ARG A 99 1.78 1.11 3.74
N ALA A 100 0.64 1.50 3.18
CA ALA A 100 -0.48 0.60 3.06
C ALA A 100 -1.24 0.68 1.73
N ALA A 101 -1.85 -0.43 1.35
CA ALA A 101 -2.80 -0.51 0.25
C ALA A 101 -4.10 -1.18 0.72
N ALA A 102 -5.25 -0.59 0.43
CA ALA A 102 -6.54 -1.16 0.81
C ALA A 102 -7.66 -0.88 -0.19
N ILE A 103 -8.86 -1.41 0.02
CA ILE A 103 -10.09 -0.84 -0.57
C ILE A 103 -10.57 0.30 0.31
N PHE A 104 -10.69 0.04 1.61
CA PHE A 104 -11.02 1.01 2.65
C PHE A 104 -9.87 1.12 3.64
N MET A 105 -9.39 2.33 3.89
CA MET A 105 -8.33 2.62 4.85
C MET A 105 -8.80 3.68 5.83
N GLU A 106 -8.77 3.36 7.12
CA GLU A 106 -9.11 4.29 8.20
C GLU A 106 -7.93 4.38 9.18
N ILE A 107 -7.42 5.59 9.41
CA ILE A 107 -6.33 5.86 10.34
C ILE A 107 -6.83 6.83 11.40
N ASN A 108 -6.93 6.32 12.64
CA ASN A 108 -7.39 7.06 13.83
C ASN A 108 -6.29 7.22 14.89
N GLY A 109 -5.23 6.40 14.82
CA GLY A 109 -4.07 6.53 15.68
C GLY A 109 -3.13 7.67 15.27
N GLN A 110 -2.43 8.25 16.24
CA GLN A 110 -1.34 9.19 15.96
C GLN A 110 -0.20 8.47 15.21
N VAL A 111 0.37 9.13 14.21
CA VAL A 111 1.52 8.63 13.44
C VAL A 111 2.66 9.64 13.60
N GLU A 112 3.78 9.28 14.21
CA GLU A 112 4.92 10.20 14.34
C GLU A 112 5.71 10.36 13.03
N GLY A 113 5.70 9.32 12.18
CA GLY A 113 6.28 9.35 10.84
C GLY A 113 5.32 9.90 9.78
N SER A 114 5.39 9.26 8.61
CA SER A 114 4.70 9.63 7.37
C SER A 114 3.64 8.58 7.02
N VAL A 115 2.61 8.98 6.26
CA VAL A 115 1.60 8.04 5.75
C VAL A 115 1.66 7.99 4.23
N THR A 116 1.96 6.82 3.66
CA THR A 116 1.80 6.54 2.24
C THR A 116 0.70 5.50 2.06
N GLY A 117 -0.40 5.90 1.42
CA GLY A 117 -1.60 5.09 1.31
C GLY A 117 -2.15 5.06 -0.12
N ALA A 118 -2.59 3.89 -0.57
CA ALA A 118 -3.38 3.76 -1.79
C ALA A 118 -4.65 2.97 -1.50
N ALA A 119 -5.83 3.58 -1.67
CA ALA A 119 -7.09 2.87 -1.49
C ALA A 119 -8.23 3.42 -2.33
N GLN A 120 -9.37 2.72 -2.39
CA GLN A 120 -10.56 3.32 -3.00
C GLN A 120 -11.04 4.50 -2.15
N THR A 121 -11.16 4.29 -0.84
CA THR A 121 -11.50 5.31 0.15
C THR A 121 -10.44 5.35 1.24
N ILE A 122 -9.91 6.54 1.51
CA ILE A 122 -8.97 6.79 2.60
C ILE A 122 -9.57 7.83 3.54
N GLU A 123 -9.72 7.47 4.80
CA GLU A 123 -10.13 8.36 5.87
C GLU A 123 -8.96 8.53 6.86
N LEU A 124 -8.36 9.71 6.84
CA LEU A 124 -7.44 10.14 7.89
C LEU A 124 -8.26 10.93 8.91
N GLY A 125 -8.60 10.27 10.02
CA GLY A 125 -9.44 10.80 11.09
C GLY A 125 -8.83 12.03 11.77
N LYS A 126 -9.36 12.43 12.94
CA LYS A 126 -8.82 13.55 13.73
C LYS A 126 -7.52 13.18 14.45
N VAL A 127 -6.51 12.79 13.68
CA VAL A 127 -5.19 12.32 14.14
C VAL A 127 -4.14 13.39 13.89
N THR A 128 -2.93 13.16 14.41
CA THR A 128 -1.74 13.93 13.98
C THR A 128 -0.79 13.00 13.23
N VAL A 129 -0.39 13.42 12.03
CA VAL A 129 0.72 12.84 11.27
C VAL A 129 1.93 13.76 11.42
N GLY A 130 3.02 13.22 11.97
CA GLY A 130 4.20 13.99 12.36
C GLY A 130 5.05 14.48 11.19
N ARG A 131 4.85 13.91 10.01
CA ARG A 131 5.53 14.30 8.76
C ARG A 131 4.53 14.49 7.61
N GLU A 132 4.91 14.12 6.39
CA GLU A 132 4.08 14.21 5.20
C GLU A 132 3.08 13.04 5.04
N VAL A 133 2.05 13.29 4.24
CA VAL A 133 1.16 12.24 3.72
C VAL A 133 1.25 12.17 2.20
N MET A 134 1.19 10.97 1.64
CA MET A 134 1.08 10.72 0.21
C MET A 134 -0.06 9.73 -0.02
N LEU A 135 -1.22 10.24 -0.44
CA LEU A 135 -2.46 9.47 -0.51
C LEU A 135 -2.99 9.39 -1.94
N PHE A 136 -3.32 8.19 -2.38
CA PHE A 136 -3.90 7.92 -3.70
C PHE A 136 -5.23 7.21 -3.54
N GLY A 137 -6.31 7.76 -4.09
CA GLY A 137 -7.58 7.05 -4.05
C GLY A 137 -8.71 7.60 -4.91
N SER A 138 -9.89 7.01 -4.81
CA SER A 138 -11.08 7.62 -5.43
C SER A 138 -11.61 8.73 -4.54
N GLU A 139 -11.67 8.48 -3.24
CA GLU A 139 -12.10 9.42 -2.21
C GLU A 139 -11.05 9.47 -1.10
N VAL A 140 -10.60 10.67 -0.77
CA VAL A 140 -9.63 10.92 0.29
C VAL A 140 -10.14 12.04 1.18
N ASP A 141 -10.36 11.72 2.45
CA ASP A 141 -10.78 12.67 3.48
C ASP A 141 -9.71 12.82 4.56
N VAL A 142 -9.22 14.04 4.70
CA VAL A 142 -8.18 14.42 5.65
C VAL A 142 -8.78 15.36 6.70
N SER A 143 -9.16 14.80 7.84
CA SER A 143 -9.68 15.54 8.99
C SER A 143 -8.61 15.88 10.03
N GLY A 144 -7.48 15.17 10.00
CA GLY A 144 -6.38 15.29 10.96
C GLY A 144 -5.38 16.40 10.64
N THR A 145 -4.46 16.62 11.58
CA THR A 145 -3.33 17.54 11.42
C THR A 145 -2.17 16.84 10.72
N ILE A 146 -1.61 17.48 9.70
CA ILE A 146 -0.40 17.04 8.99
C ILE A 146 0.70 18.06 9.27
N LEU A 147 1.77 17.64 9.95
CA LEU A 147 2.88 18.53 10.28
C LEU A 147 3.85 18.77 9.11
N GLY A 148 3.77 17.95 8.05
CA GLY A 148 4.51 18.13 6.81
C GLY A 148 3.64 18.54 5.61
N ASP A 149 4.00 18.03 4.43
CA ASP A 149 3.27 18.24 3.18
C ASP A 149 2.11 17.24 3.01
N ALA A 150 1.05 17.66 2.31
CA ALA A 150 0.00 16.76 1.84
C ALA A 150 0.14 16.55 0.33
N LEU A 151 0.46 15.32 -0.08
CA LEU A 151 0.64 14.93 -1.48
C LEU A 151 -0.38 13.88 -1.89
N GLY A 152 -0.70 13.82 -3.17
CA GLY A 152 -1.55 12.75 -3.66
C GLY A 152 -2.23 12.98 -5.00
N SER A 153 -3.14 12.07 -5.31
CA SER A 153 -4.11 12.19 -6.40
C SER A 153 -5.40 11.49 -6.00
N ALA A 154 -6.54 12.09 -6.31
CA ALA A 154 -7.82 11.41 -6.09
C ALA A 154 -8.94 11.91 -6.99
N ASN A 155 -10.02 11.14 -7.19
CA ASN A 155 -11.19 11.72 -7.87
C ASN A 155 -11.83 12.82 -7.00
N GLN A 156 -11.96 12.58 -5.70
CA GLN A 156 -12.38 13.55 -4.70
C GLN A 156 -11.32 13.60 -3.60
N TYR A 157 -10.79 14.79 -3.33
CA TYR A 157 -9.82 15.01 -2.25
C TYR A 157 -10.33 16.14 -1.35
N SER A 158 -10.53 15.85 -0.08
CA SER A 158 -11.08 16.76 0.92
C SER A 158 -10.07 16.95 2.05
N ILE A 159 -9.75 18.21 2.35
CA ILE A 159 -8.85 18.59 3.44
C ILE A 159 -9.60 19.52 4.35
N ASN A 160 -9.88 19.07 5.57
CA ASN A 160 -10.54 19.87 6.60
C ASN A 160 -9.64 20.10 7.83
N GLY A 161 -8.54 19.36 7.98
CA GLY A 161 -7.57 19.58 9.06
C GLY A 161 -6.42 20.53 8.68
N PRO A 162 -5.59 20.96 9.66
CA PRO A 162 -4.40 21.77 9.40
C PRO A 162 -3.32 21.00 8.64
N VAL A 163 -2.61 21.68 7.74
CA VAL A 163 -1.43 21.20 7.02
C VAL A 163 -0.32 22.23 7.15
N ASN A 164 0.73 21.94 7.91
CA ASN A 164 1.81 22.91 8.13
C ASN A 164 2.63 23.18 6.87
N GLY A 165 2.75 22.21 5.98
CA GLY A 165 3.47 22.31 4.71
C GLY A 165 2.61 22.71 3.52
N ASN A 166 3.03 22.27 2.35
CA ASN A 166 2.35 22.49 1.09
C ASN A 166 1.32 21.40 0.80
N VAL A 167 0.26 21.77 0.09
CA VAL A 167 -0.68 20.82 -0.50
C VAL A 167 -0.35 20.67 -1.98
N ARG A 168 0.00 19.47 -2.44
CA ARG A 168 0.40 19.17 -3.83
C ARG A 168 -0.39 17.98 -4.38
N ILE A 169 -1.46 18.27 -5.12
CA ILE A 169 -2.34 17.24 -5.70
C ILE A 169 -2.09 17.12 -7.20
N TRP A 170 -1.50 16.01 -7.63
CA TRP A 170 -1.01 15.86 -9.01
C TRP A 170 -2.11 15.61 -10.04
N ASP A 171 -3.24 15.05 -9.63
CA ASP A 171 -4.43 14.89 -10.44
C ASP A 171 -5.65 14.79 -9.52
N VAL A 172 -6.65 15.64 -9.73
CA VAL A 172 -7.87 15.61 -8.92
C VAL A 172 -9.12 15.97 -9.70
N GLY A 173 -10.19 15.21 -9.49
CA GLY A 173 -11.51 15.52 -10.05
C GLY A 173 -12.14 16.73 -9.35
N GLU A 174 -12.29 16.65 -8.02
CA GLU A 174 -12.75 17.73 -7.14
C GLU A 174 -11.86 17.84 -5.91
N LEU A 175 -11.29 19.03 -5.68
CA LEU A 175 -10.55 19.36 -4.47
C LEU A 175 -11.41 20.26 -3.58
N VAL A 176 -11.62 19.84 -2.33
CA VAL A 176 -12.35 20.60 -1.31
C VAL A 176 -11.40 20.96 -0.17
N ILE A 177 -11.33 22.25 0.15
CA ILE A 177 -10.65 22.76 1.34
C ILE A 177 -11.73 23.27 2.29
N GLY A 178 -11.91 22.56 3.41
CA GLY A 178 -12.95 22.81 4.38
C GLY A 178 -12.67 23.98 5.33
N PRO A 179 -13.68 24.41 6.13
CA PRO A 179 -13.60 25.59 6.97
C PRO A 179 -12.53 25.55 8.06
N SER A 180 -12.14 24.34 8.50
CA SER A 180 -11.14 24.15 9.55
C SER A 180 -9.71 24.01 9.00
N ALA A 181 -9.54 24.04 7.67
CA ALA A 181 -8.24 23.87 7.05
C ALA A 181 -7.35 25.11 7.23
N VAL A 182 -6.13 24.88 7.70
CA VAL A 182 -5.07 25.88 7.79
C VAL A 182 -3.85 25.33 7.08
N VAL A 183 -3.57 25.82 5.87
CA VAL A 183 -2.42 25.41 5.07
C VAL A 183 -1.30 26.43 5.24
N GLY A 184 -0.22 26.03 5.91
CA GLY A 184 0.94 26.88 6.19
C GLY A 184 1.77 27.20 4.94
N GLY A 185 1.69 26.35 3.90
CA GLY A 185 2.33 26.54 2.60
C GLY A 185 1.36 26.93 1.48
N ASN A 186 1.76 26.61 0.24
CA ASN A 186 0.95 26.85 -0.95
C ASN A 186 0.11 25.62 -1.30
N VAL A 187 -1.02 25.85 -1.98
CA VAL A 187 -1.87 24.81 -2.54
C VAL A 187 -1.64 24.76 -4.04
N THR A 188 -1.07 23.66 -4.54
CA THR A 188 -0.92 23.39 -5.98
C THR A 188 -1.70 22.15 -6.34
N TYR A 189 -2.61 22.27 -7.30
CA TYR A 189 -3.42 21.14 -7.73
C TYR A 189 -3.61 21.14 -9.24
N ARG A 190 -3.73 19.95 -9.84
CA ARG A 190 -4.05 19.79 -11.26
C ARG A 190 -5.46 19.24 -11.41
N SER A 191 -6.34 19.98 -12.09
CA SER A 191 -7.74 19.58 -12.26
C SER A 191 -8.40 20.29 -13.44
N ALA A 192 -9.41 19.63 -14.03
CA ALA A 192 -10.35 20.26 -14.94
C ALA A 192 -11.32 21.22 -14.21
N ASN A 193 -11.55 21.00 -12.92
CA ASN A 193 -12.48 21.77 -12.09
C ASN A 193 -11.74 22.76 -11.18
N GLN A 194 -12.44 23.81 -10.75
CA GLN A 194 -11.92 24.74 -9.74
C GLN A 194 -12.09 24.11 -8.34
N ALA A 195 -11.08 24.24 -7.49
CA ALA A 195 -11.17 23.77 -6.11
C ALA A 195 -12.24 24.57 -5.35
N ARG A 196 -12.98 23.90 -4.48
CA ARG A 196 -13.96 24.52 -3.58
C ARG A 196 -13.24 24.83 -2.27
N ILE A 197 -13.07 26.10 -1.97
CA ILE A 197 -12.39 26.56 -0.77
C ILE A 197 -13.41 27.30 0.07
N ASP A 198 -13.59 26.84 1.30
CA ASP A 198 -14.47 27.49 2.27
C ASP A 198 -13.92 28.88 2.64
N PRO A 199 -14.75 29.93 2.79
CA PRO A 199 -14.29 31.26 3.20
C PRO A 199 -13.55 31.32 4.53
N ALA A 200 -13.77 30.36 5.43
CA ALA A 200 -13.07 30.27 6.71
C ALA A 200 -11.68 29.61 6.62
N ALA A 201 -11.38 28.93 5.51
CA ALA A 201 -10.10 28.26 5.32
C ALA A 201 -8.96 29.27 5.17
N GLN A 202 -7.82 28.96 5.77
CA GLN A 202 -6.59 29.75 5.63
C GLN A 202 -5.62 29.01 4.74
N THR A 203 -5.23 29.60 3.62
CA THR A 203 -4.29 29.00 2.66
C THR A 203 -3.30 30.03 2.18
N GLY A 204 -2.09 29.58 1.81
CA GLY A 204 -1.16 30.37 1.01
C GLY A 204 -1.63 30.56 -0.44
N ALA A 205 -0.70 30.71 -1.38
CA ALA A 205 -1.06 30.86 -2.78
C ALA A 205 -1.71 29.58 -3.32
N VAL A 206 -2.86 29.73 -3.99
CA VAL A 206 -3.58 28.63 -4.65
C VAL A 206 -3.30 28.66 -6.14
N THR A 207 -2.61 27.64 -6.66
CA THR A 207 -2.24 27.52 -8.08
C THR A 207 -2.88 26.28 -8.69
N ARG A 208 -3.71 26.51 -9.72
CA ARG A 208 -4.31 25.44 -10.53
C ARG A 208 -3.47 25.18 -11.78
N LEU A 209 -3.13 23.93 -12.02
CA LEU A 209 -2.50 23.45 -13.24
C LEU A 209 -3.53 22.81 -14.17
N THR A 210 -3.40 23.06 -15.47
CA THR A 210 -4.24 22.43 -16.50
C THR A 210 -3.83 20.96 -16.72
N PRO A 211 -4.78 20.02 -16.85
CA PRO A 211 -4.47 18.64 -17.23
C PRO A 211 -3.74 18.60 -18.58
N GLN A 212 -2.63 17.85 -18.64
CA GLN A 212 -1.99 17.56 -19.92
C GLN A 212 -2.85 16.52 -20.64
N VAL A 213 -3.42 16.88 -21.79
CA VAL A 213 -4.08 15.89 -22.67
C VAL A 213 -2.98 14.97 -23.19
N LYS A 214 -2.76 13.81 -22.54
CA LYS A 214 -1.96 12.74 -23.13
C LYS A 214 -2.67 12.37 -24.43
N LYS A 215 -2.05 12.65 -25.58
CA LYS A 215 -2.40 11.93 -26.81
C LYS A 215 -2.18 10.47 -26.48
N THR A 216 -3.27 9.72 -26.28
CA THR A 216 -3.22 8.27 -26.27
C THR A 216 -2.65 7.88 -27.64
N GLU A 217 -1.37 7.54 -27.70
CA GLU A 217 -0.90 6.67 -28.77
C GLU A 217 -1.77 5.43 -28.65
N GLN A 218 -2.68 5.25 -29.60
CA GLN A 218 -3.52 4.06 -29.63
C GLN A 218 -2.60 2.85 -29.52
N PRO A 219 -2.88 1.87 -28.64
CA PRO A 219 -2.16 0.61 -28.67
C PRO A 219 -2.25 0.09 -30.10
N GLN A 220 -1.11 0.00 -30.79
CA GLN A 220 -1.05 -0.60 -32.11
C GLN A 220 -1.52 -2.04 -31.93
N GLU A 221 -2.77 -2.31 -32.31
CA GLU A 221 -3.36 -3.64 -32.23
C GLU A 221 -2.49 -4.62 -33.03
N GLY A 222 -1.99 -5.63 -32.33
CA GLY A 222 -1.14 -6.66 -32.89
C GLY A 222 -0.53 -7.52 -31.80
N ILE A 223 -1.38 -8.21 -31.03
CA ILE A 223 -0.89 -9.27 -30.14
C ILE A 223 -0.24 -10.33 -31.04
N PRO A 224 1.06 -10.66 -30.88
CA PRO A 224 1.71 -11.68 -31.69
C PRO A 224 1.17 -13.03 -31.24
N TRP A 225 0.11 -13.51 -31.88
CA TRP A 225 -0.51 -14.82 -31.74
C TRP A 225 0.51 -15.98 -31.73
N ILE A 226 1.66 -15.78 -32.38
CA ILE A 226 2.82 -16.66 -32.37
C ILE A 226 3.37 -16.88 -30.94
N GLY A 227 3.39 -15.86 -30.09
CA GLY A 227 3.84 -15.98 -28.69
C GLY A 227 2.89 -16.84 -27.86
N PHE A 228 1.58 -16.68 -28.06
CA PHE A 228 0.56 -17.52 -27.43
C PHE A 228 0.61 -18.96 -27.92
N LEU A 229 0.83 -19.17 -29.23
CA LEU A 229 0.98 -20.49 -29.83
C LEU A 229 2.22 -21.22 -29.26
N ILE A 230 3.35 -20.50 -29.11
CA ILE A 230 4.58 -21.04 -28.52
C ILE A 230 4.37 -21.38 -27.04
N PHE A 231 3.71 -20.51 -26.27
CA PHE A 231 3.39 -20.79 -24.87
C PHE A 231 2.51 -22.03 -24.71
N TYR A 232 1.49 -22.17 -25.56
CA TYR A 232 0.57 -23.32 -25.54
C TYR A 232 1.30 -24.64 -25.89
N ILE A 233 2.12 -24.64 -26.94
CA ILE A 233 2.93 -25.81 -27.34
C ILE A 233 3.91 -26.19 -26.22
N MET A 234 4.56 -25.22 -25.59
CA MET A 234 5.46 -25.47 -24.46
C MET A 234 4.73 -26.07 -23.26
N GLY A 235 3.51 -25.61 -22.97
CA GLY A 235 2.66 -26.18 -21.91
C GLY A 235 2.32 -27.65 -22.15
N VAL A 236 1.94 -28.02 -23.38
CA VAL A 236 1.64 -29.41 -23.76
C VAL A 236 2.88 -30.29 -23.66
N VAL A 237 4.05 -29.79 -24.07
CA VAL A 237 5.32 -30.54 -23.98
C VAL A 237 5.74 -30.76 -22.52
N VAL A 238 5.62 -29.75 -21.66
CA VAL A 238 5.91 -29.87 -20.23
C VAL A 238 4.95 -30.85 -19.57
N TRP A 239 3.66 -30.80 -19.91
CA TRP A 239 2.66 -31.73 -19.40
C TRP A 239 2.91 -33.17 -19.87
N GLY A 240 3.24 -33.38 -21.15
CA GLY A 240 3.60 -34.70 -21.68
C GLY A 240 4.89 -35.26 -21.09
N ALA A 241 5.90 -34.42 -20.86
CA ALA A 241 7.13 -34.81 -20.18
C ALA A 241 6.88 -35.19 -18.72
N PHE A 242 6.01 -34.45 -18.02
CA PHE A 242 5.57 -34.77 -16.67
C PHE A 242 4.84 -36.13 -16.63
N TYR A 243 3.95 -36.38 -17.59
CA TYR A 243 3.24 -37.65 -17.74
C TYR A 243 4.19 -38.85 -17.92
N LEU A 244 5.23 -38.69 -18.73
CA LEU A 244 6.21 -39.76 -19.00
C LEU A 244 7.20 -39.99 -17.85
N LEU A 245 7.54 -38.96 -17.07
CA LEU A 245 8.51 -39.06 -15.97
C LEU A 245 7.87 -39.57 -14.66
N PHE A 246 6.57 -39.39 -14.48
CA PHE A 246 5.85 -39.82 -13.27
C PHE A 246 4.65 -40.75 -13.56
N PRO A 247 4.83 -41.88 -14.28
CA PRO A 247 3.72 -42.77 -14.64
C PRO A 247 3.08 -43.50 -13.44
N ARG A 248 3.70 -43.43 -12.24
CA ARG A 248 3.25 -44.09 -11.02
C ARG A 248 2.30 -43.25 -10.14
N LEU A 249 1.98 -42.02 -10.55
CA LEU A 249 1.02 -41.15 -9.84
C LEU A 249 -0.42 -41.26 -10.37
N LEU A 250 -0.68 -42.22 -11.26
CA LEU A 250 -2.03 -42.46 -11.75
C LEU A 250 -2.86 -43.28 -10.75
N PRO A 251 -4.14 -42.94 -10.52
CA PRO A 251 -5.09 -43.83 -9.88
C PRO A 251 -5.14 -45.13 -10.68
N GLN A 252 -4.92 -46.28 -10.02
CA GLN A 252 -5.13 -47.55 -10.69
C GLN A 252 -6.64 -47.71 -10.92
N PRO A 253 -7.08 -48.05 -12.15
CA PRO A 253 -8.44 -48.49 -12.34
C PRO A 253 -8.63 -49.76 -11.51
N GLY A 254 -9.54 -49.69 -10.53
CA GLY A 254 -10.04 -50.87 -9.83
C GLY A 254 -10.84 -51.78 -10.76
#